data_AF-A0A9X4KTD7-F1
#
_entry.id   AF-A0A9X4KTD7-F1
#
_cell.length_a   1.000
_cell.length_b   1.000
_cell.length_c   1.000
_cell.angle_alpha   90.00
_cell.angle_beta   90.00
_cell.angle_gamma   90.00
#
_symmetry.space_group_name_H-M   'P 1'
#
loop_
_entity.id
_entity.type
_entity.pdbx_description
1 polymer ?
#
loop_
_entity_poly.entity_id
_entity_poly.type
_entity_poly.pdbx_seq_one_letter_code
_entity_poly.pdbx_strand_id
1 'polypeptide(L)'
;MRLKMRLKMRLKMRLRLRKRIKFTIAMLVSCLWMTGMPVAFGAAANESAAFEMTSGGDGSLAVVISAHGTSDVYAYELKLTFDERRLKLEKAEAPPDGLLVDPLVDGNRIRVAYTLIGPKQGLKGGSEARDLAVQASGSRTRRAGAERGQAG
;
A
#
# COMPACT_ATOMS: atom_id res chain seq x y z
N MET A 1 46.93 54.16 -37.38
CA MET A 1 46.51 52.77 -37.67
C MET A 1 45.85 52.01 -36.50
N ARG A 2 46.19 52.32 -35.22
CA ARG A 2 45.69 51.58 -34.03
C ARG A 2 44.20 51.76 -33.68
N LEU A 3 43.54 52.85 -34.10
CA LEU A 3 42.14 53.13 -33.77
C LEU A 3 41.14 52.28 -34.58
N LYS A 4 41.41 52.08 -35.88
CA LYS A 4 40.59 51.24 -36.76
C LYS A 4 40.54 49.77 -36.30
N MET A 5 41.63 49.28 -35.73
CA MET A 5 41.74 47.91 -35.22
C MET A 5 40.91 47.68 -33.95
N ARG A 6 40.90 48.66 -33.03
CA ARG A 6 40.08 48.62 -31.80
C ARG A 6 38.58 48.66 -32.08
N LEU A 7 38.15 49.41 -33.08
CA LEU A 7 36.73 49.50 -33.47
C LEU A 7 36.24 48.20 -34.13
N LYS A 8 37.05 47.61 -35.02
CA LYS A 8 36.74 46.33 -35.70
C LYS A 8 36.62 45.17 -34.71
N MET A 9 37.45 45.17 -33.65
CA MET A 9 37.42 44.16 -32.60
C MET A 9 36.17 44.28 -31.71
N ARG A 10 35.78 45.50 -31.32
CA ARG A 10 34.53 45.76 -30.57
C ARG A 10 33.27 45.37 -31.35
N LEU A 11 33.26 45.58 -32.68
CA LEU A 11 32.14 45.17 -33.53
C LEU A 11 32.05 43.64 -33.67
N LYS A 12 33.18 42.96 -33.87
CA LYS A 12 33.26 41.49 -33.97
C LYS A 12 32.83 40.81 -32.65
N MET A 13 33.16 41.41 -31.51
CA MET A 13 32.76 40.93 -30.19
C MET A 13 31.25 41.06 -29.95
N ARG A 14 30.64 42.20 -30.34
CA ARG A 14 29.18 42.40 -30.28
C ARG A 14 28.42 41.44 -31.20
N LEU A 15 28.97 41.11 -32.37
CA LEU A 15 28.36 40.15 -33.29
C LEU A 15 28.39 38.71 -32.73
N ARG A 16 29.50 38.31 -32.09
CA ARG A 16 29.63 37.00 -31.42
C ARG A 16 28.73 36.89 -30.19
N LEU A 17 28.55 37.98 -29.44
CA LEU A 17 27.67 38.02 -28.27
C LEU A 17 26.18 37.90 -28.67
N ARG A 18 25.75 38.57 -29.75
CA ARG A 18 24.40 38.43 -30.29
C ARG A 18 24.07 37.00 -30.76
N LYS A 19 25.06 36.28 -31.31
CA LYS A 19 24.88 34.86 -31.70
C LYS A 19 24.73 33.95 -30.49
N ARG A 20 25.52 34.17 -29.42
CA ARG A 20 25.41 33.40 -28.18
C ARG A 20 24.09 33.63 -27.46
N ILE A 21 23.62 34.88 -27.38
CA ILE A 21 22.33 35.22 -26.77
C ILE A 21 21.16 34.54 -27.49
N LYS A 22 21.14 34.57 -28.83
CA LYS A 22 20.09 33.87 -29.61
C LYS A 22 20.08 32.36 -29.35
N PHE A 23 21.24 31.74 -29.23
CA PHE A 23 21.36 30.31 -28.93
C PHE A 23 20.86 29.97 -27.52
N THR A 24 21.22 30.78 -26.52
CA THR A 24 20.75 30.59 -25.14
C THR A 24 19.23 30.78 -25.02
N ILE A 25 18.66 31.78 -25.69
CA ILE A 25 17.20 31.98 -25.71
C ILE A 25 16.49 30.81 -26.38
N ALA A 26 16.99 30.30 -27.50
CA ALA A 26 16.40 29.14 -28.19
C ALA A 26 16.40 27.87 -27.30
N MET A 27 17.48 27.65 -26.55
CA MET A 27 17.60 26.50 -25.64
C MET A 27 16.63 26.60 -24.45
N LEU A 28 16.49 27.79 -23.85
CA LEU A 28 15.53 28.03 -22.77
C LEU A 28 14.07 27.88 -23.23
N VAL A 29 13.74 28.35 -24.43
CA VAL A 29 12.40 28.16 -25.01
C VAL A 29 12.14 26.67 -25.23
N SER A 30 13.10 25.90 -25.74
CA SER A 30 12.95 24.44 -25.91
C SER A 30 12.70 23.70 -24.61
N CYS A 31 13.37 24.07 -23.51
CA CYS A 31 13.14 23.46 -22.20
C CYS A 31 11.74 23.77 -21.65
N LEU A 32 11.23 24.98 -21.90
CA LEU A 32 9.90 25.39 -21.43
C LEU A 32 8.77 24.60 -22.12
N TRP A 33 9.00 24.14 -23.35
CA TRP A 33 8.06 23.29 -24.08
C TRP A 33 8.01 21.85 -23.53
N MET A 34 9.12 21.35 -22.97
CA MET A 34 9.15 20.00 -22.36
C MET A 34 8.44 19.96 -20.99
N THR A 35 8.40 21.06 -20.24
CA THR A 35 7.75 21.11 -18.91
C THR A 35 6.23 21.27 -18.97
N GLY A 36 5.66 21.51 -20.15
CA GLY A 36 4.23 21.76 -20.34
C GLY A 36 3.36 20.51 -20.49
N MET A 37 3.95 19.32 -20.61
CA MET A 37 3.18 18.08 -20.56
C MET A 37 2.99 17.66 -19.11
N PRO A 38 1.75 17.62 -18.60
CA PRO A 38 1.48 17.02 -17.30
C PRO A 38 1.81 15.53 -17.39
N VAL A 39 2.97 15.14 -16.85
CA VAL A 39 3.24 13.75 -16.49
C VAL A 39 2.36 13.42 -15.30
N ALA A 40 1.15 12.93 -15.58
CA ALA A 40 0.29 12.37 -14.57
C ALA A 40 0.92 11.07 -14.05
N PHE A 41 1.74 11.18 -12.99
CA PHE A 41 1.99 10.05 -12.11
C PHE A 41 0.72 9.83 -11.29
N GLY A 42 -0.26 9.17 -11.91
CA GLY A 42 -1.45 8.71 -11.20
C GLY A 42 -1.04 7.57 -10.27
N ALA A 43 -1.14 7.78 -8.97
CA ALA A 43 -1.38 6.66 -8.07
C ALA A 43 -2.75 6.09 -8.47
N ALA A 44 -2.75 4.91 -9.10
CA ALA A 44 -3.99 4.24 -9.46
C ALA A 44 -4.74 3.88 -8.17
N ALA A 45 -5.74 4.69 -7.81
CA ALA A 45 -6.76 4.27 -6.87
C ALA A 45 -7.47 3.08 -7.52
N ASN A 46 -7.26 1.90 -6.97
CA ASN A 46 -7.83 0.69 -7.52
C ASN A 46 -9.28 0.55 -7.02
N GLU A 47 -10.20 1.23 -7.70
CA GLU A 47 -11.64 1.25 -7.37
C GLU A 47 -12.32 -0.11 -7.51
N SER A 48 -11.61 -1.11 -8.08
CA SER A 48 -12.06 -2.49 -8.24
C SER A 48 -11.60 -3.44 -7.14
N ALA A 49 -10.91 -2.96 -6.10
CA ALA A 49 -10.49 -3.81 -5.00
C ALA A 49 -11.70 -4.26 -4.15
N ALA A 50 -12.04 -5.55 -4.22
CA ALA A 50 -13.10 -6.17 -3.42
C ALA A 50 -12.51 -7.12 -2.38
N PHE A 51 -13.13 -7.18 -1.20
CA PHE A 51 -12.74 -8.10 -0.15
C PHE A 51 -13.86 -9.11 0.11
N GLU A 52 -13.51 -10.38 0.11
CA GLU A 52 -14.42 -11.46 0.51
C GLU A 52 -14.01 -12.00 1.89
N MET A 53 -15.01 -12.30 2.71
CA MET A 53 -14.83 -12.87 4.04
C MET A 53 -15.65 -14.16 4.14
N THR A 54 -14.98 -15.28 4.37
CA THR A 54 -15.64 -16.55 4.68
C THR A 54 -15.42 -16.92 6.13
N SER A 55 -16.42 -17.56 6.74
CA SER A 55 -16.37 -17.98 8.14
C SER A 55 -16.84 -19.42 8.31
N GLY A 56 -16.15 -20.19 9.15
CA GLY A 56 -16.49 -21.59 9.44
C GLY A 56 -15.68 -22.17 10.60
N GLY A 57 -16.13 -23.31 11.11
CA GLY A 57 -15.40 -24.11 12.12
C GLY A 57 -16.28 -24.63 13.26
N ASP A 58 -15.96 -25.84 13.74
CA ASP A 58 -16.66 -26.52 14.84
C ASP A 58 -16.10 -26.06 16.19
N GLY A 59 -16.64 -24.95 16.72
CA GLY A 59 -16.28 -24.41 18.04
C GLY A 59 -15.21 -23.31 18.03
N SER A 60 -14.56 -23.09 16.89
CA SER A 60 -13.68 -21.93 16.60
C SER A 60 -14.15 -21.23 15.33
N LEU A 61 -14.19 -19.90 15.34
CA LEU A 61 -14.47 -19.07 14.18
C LEU A 61 -13.17 -18.85 13.40
N ALA A 62 -12.99 -19.54 12.29
CA ALA A 62 -11.95 -19.22 11.31
C ALA A 62 -12.50 -18.18 10.34
N VAL A 63 -11.78 -17.08 10.16
CA VAL A 63 -12.07 -16.00 9.21
C VAL A 63 -10.98 -16.00 8.16
N VAL A 64 -11.36 -16.14 6.90
CA VAL A 64 -10.47 -15.99 5.76
C VAL A 64 -10.81 -14.72 5.01
N ILE A 65 -9.81 -13.87 4.77
CA ILE A 65 -9.98 -12.60 4.05
C ILE A 65 -9.20 -12.68 2.74
N SER A 66 -9.92 -12.49 1.65
CA SER A 66 -9.41 -12.58 0.28
C SER A 66 -9.59 -11.23 -0.41
N ALA A 67 -8.56 -10.76 -1.13
CA ALA A 67 -8.61 -9.52 -1.90
C ALA A 67 -8.64 -9.79 -3.41
N HIS A 68 -9.58 -9.18 -4.10
CA HIS A 68 -9.77 -9.30 -5.55
C HIS A 68 -9.57 -7.95 -6.22
N GLY A 69 -9.22 -7.95 -7.51
CA GLY A 69 -9.09 -6.74 -8.31
C GLY A 69 -7.90 -5.83 -7.95
N THR A 70 -6.97 -6.23 -7.08
CA THR A 70 -5.77 -5.45 -6.74
C THR A 70 -4.80 -5.31 -7.93
N SER A 71 -3.95 -4.28 -7.97
CA SER A 71 -3.09 -4.03 -9.15
C SER A 71 -1.61 -4.25 -8.86
N ASP A 72 -1.18 -4.05 -7.62
CA ASP A 72 0.19 -4.27 -7.14
C ASP A 72 0.29 -4.04 -5.61
N VAL A 73 -0.39 -4.85 -4.79
CA VAL A 73 -0.40 -4.65 -3.33
C VAL A 73 0.79 -5.37 -2.68
N TYR A 74 1.80 -4.62 -2.27
CA TYR A 74 3.00 -5.17 -1.63
C TYR A 74 2.88 -5.32 -0.11
N ALA A 75 2.07 -4.46 0.52
CA ALA A 75 1.79 -4.46 1.94
C ALA A 75 0.33 -4.09 2.19
N TYR A 76 -0.28 -4.67 3.22
CA TYR A 76 -1.65 -4.37 3.61
C TYR A 76 -1.82 -4.43 5.13
N GLU A 77 -2.79 -3.68 5.62
CA GLU A 77 -3.24 -3.68 7.01
C GLU A 77 -4.73 -4.00 7.05
N LEU A 78 -5.12 -5.00 7.83
CA LEU A 78 -6.50 -5.36 8.08
C LEU A 78 -6.90 -4.91 9.47
N LYS A 79 -8.09 -4.29 9.58
CA LYS A 79 -8.72 -3.89 10.84
C LYS A 79 -10.04 -4.61 10.96
N LEU A 80 -10.10 -5.56 11.88
CA LEU A 80 -11.29 -6.35 12.15
C LEU A 80 -11.93 -5.88 13.44
N THR A 81 -13.25 -5.78 13.44
CA THR A 81 -14.04 -5.49 14.65
C THR A 81 -14.79 -6.76 15.04
N PHE A 82 -14.77 -7.13 16.32
CA PHE A 82 -15.40 -8.35 16.82
C PHE A 82 -16.13 -8.12 18.15
N ASP A 83 -16.99 -9.04 18.57
CA ASP A 83 -17.59 -9.00 19.91
C ASP A 83 -16.63 -9.63 20.93
N GLU A 84 -15.90 -8.78 21.65
CA GLU A 84 -14.91 -9.18 22.67
C GLU A 84 -15.50 -9.97 23.85
N ARG A 85 -16.83 -9.95 24.05
CA ARG A 85 -17.50 -10.74 25.09
C ARG A 85 -17.72 -12.18 24.67
N ARG A 86 -17.61 -12.47 23.38
CA ARG A 86 -17.91 -13.77 22.78
C ARG A 86 -16.68 -14.41 22.17
N LEU A 87 -15.78 -13.61 21.61
CA LEU A 87 -14.66 -14.08 20.81
C LEU A 87 -13.35 -13.54 21.38
N LYS A 88 -12.30 -14.36 21.29
CA LYS A 88 -10.92 -13.95 21.55
C LYS A 88 -10.05 -14.41 20.39
N LEU A 89 -9.13 -13.56 19.95
CA LEU A 89 -8.12 -13.93 18.97
C LEU A 89 -7.25 -15.07 19.53
N GLU A 90 -7.19 -16.18 18.82
CA GLU A 90 -6.29 -17.30 19.13
C GLU A 90 -5.03 -17.24 18.28
N LYS A 91 -5.20 -17.03 16.96
CA LYS A 91 -4.08 -17.04 16.02
C LYS A 91 -4.39 -16.21 14.78
N ALA A 92 -3.36 -15.61 14.21
CA ALA A 92 -3.37 -15.12 12.83
C ALA A 92 -2.26 -15.83 12.05
N GLU A 93 -2.58 -16.30 10.85
CA GLU A 93 -1.65 -16.94 9.94
C GLU A 93 -1.67 -16.21 8.60
N ALA A 94 -0.50 -16.07 8.00
CA ALA A 94 -0.32 -15.46 6.70
C ALA A 94 0.57 -16.34 5.79
N PRO A 95 0.53 -16.11 4.47
CA PRO A 95 1.36 -16.84 3.52
C PRO A 95 2.86 -16.71 3.82
N PRO A 96 3.66 -17.77 3.59
CA PRO A 96 5.03 -17.92 4.10
C PRO A 96 6.07 -17.00 3.46
N ASP A 97 5.67 -16.21 2.47
CA ASP A 97 6.55 -15.54 1.55
C ASP A 97 6.61 -14.02 1.79
N GLY A 98 6.12 -13.61 2.95
CA GLY A 98 6.17 -12.28 3.51
C GLY A 98 6.29 -12.32 5.04
N LEU A 99 6.14 -11.16 5.66
CA LEU A 99 6.19 -10.96 7.09
C LEU A 99 4.80 -10.62 7.61
N LEU A 100 4.33 -11.42 8.56
CA LEU A 100 3.19 -11.08 9.40
C LEU A 100 3.72 -10.37 10.65
N VAL A 101 3.23 -9.15 10.89
CA VAL A 101 3.46 -8.48 12.16
C VAL A 101 2.52 -9.07 13.20
N ASP A 102 3.01 -9.28 14.42
CA ASP A 102 2.21 -9.79 15.53
C ASP A 102 0.91 -8.99 15.66
N PRO A 103 -0.26 -9.67 15.67
CA PRO A 103 -1.54 -8.98 15.74
C PRO A 103 -1.68 -8.13 16.99
N LEU A 104 -2.16 -6.90 16.81
CA LEU A 104 -2.51 -6.02 17.92
C LEU A 104 -4.00 -6.15 18.23
N VAL A 105 -4.33 -6.49 19.49
CA VAL A 105 -5.69 -6.53 20.00
C VAL A 105 -5.90 -5.34 20.93
N ASP A 106 -6.83 -4.46 20.60
CA ASP A 106 -7.19 -3.27 21.39
C ASP A 106 -8.72 -3.22 21.55
N GLY A 107 -9.20 -3.69 22.70
CA GLY A 107 -10.62 -3.91 22.97
C GLY A 107 -11.27 -4.80 21.91
N ASN A 108 -12.26 -4.26 21.21
CA ASN A 108 -13.04 -4.96 20.20
C ASN A 108 -12.42 -4.92 18.79
N ARG A 109 -11.15 -4.54 18.66
CA ARG A 109 -10.43 -4.40 17.38
C ARG A 109 -9.20 -5.29 17.33
N ILE A 110 -9.06 -6.01 16.22
CA ILE A 110 -7.83 -6.72 15.84
C ILE A 110 -7.22 -5.97 14.66
N ARG A 111 -5.92 -5.66 14.77
CA ARG A 111 -5.13 -5.11 13.66
C ARG A 111 -4.08 -6.13 13.26
N VAL A 112 -4.05 -6.46 11.97
CA VAL A 112 -3.05 -7.35 11.38
C VAL A 112 -2.38 -6.64 10.23
N ALA A 113 -1.05 -6.67 10.17
CA ALA A 113 -0.29 -6.08 9.08
C ALA A 113 0.58 -7.16 8.43
N TYR A 114 0.64 -7.14 7.09
CA TYR A 114 1.42 -8.07 6.32
C TYR A 114 2.18 -7.36 5.21
N THR A 115 3.42 -7.78 4.97
CA THR A 115 4.28 -7.22 3.91
C THR A 115 4.98 -8.34 3.16
N LEU A 116 5.09 -8.26 1.84
CA LEU A 116 5.98 -9.17 1.11
C LEU A 116 7.45 -8.90 1.45
N ILE A 117 8.29 -9.94 1.34
CA ILE A 117 9.75 -9.82 1.51
C ILE A 117 10.44 -10.07 0.17
N GLY A 118 11.36 -9.19 -0.20
CA GLY A 118 12.23 -9.31 -1.38
C GLY A 118 11.66 -8.68 -2.66
N PRO A 119 12.37 -8.76 -3.79
CA PRO A 119 11.97 -8.13 -5.05
C PRO A 119 10.87 -8.94 -5.74
N LYS A 120 9.71 -9.04 -5.09
CA LYS A 120 8.52 -9.73 -5.59
C LYS A 120 7.53 -8.72 -6.15
N GLN A 121 6.78 -9.16 -7.14
CA GLN A 121 5.62 -8.42 -7.59
C GLN A 121 4.57 -8.41 -6.48
N GLY A 122 3.91 -7.28 -6.26
CA GLY A 122 2.80 -7.17 -5.33
C GLY A 122 1.60 -7.97 -5.81
N LEU A 123 0.63 -8.14 -4.91
CA LEU A 123 -0.56 -8.94 -5.16
C LEU A 123 -1.39 -8.31 -6.27
N LYS A 124 -1.64 -9.09 -7.32
CA LYS A 124 -2.48 -8.74 -8.46
C LYS A 124 -3.80 -9.49 -8.40
N GLY A 125 -4.88 -8.75 -8.63
CA GLY A 125 -6.25 -9.17 -8.48
C GLY A 125 -6.62 -10.24 -9.50
N GLY A 126 -6.87 -11.43 -8.99
CA GLY A 126 -7.18 -12.64 -9.74
C GLY A 126 -7.23 -13.84 -8.79
N SER A 127 -6.88 -15.02 -9.29
CA SER A 127 -6.79 -16.29 -8.53
C SER A 127 -5.73 -16.30 -7.40
N GLU A 128 -4.96 -15.22 -7.27
CA GLU A 128 -3.93 -15.00 -6.25
C GLU A 128 -4.47 -14.22 -5.04
N ALA A 129 -5.76 -14.38 -4.74
CA ALA A 129 -6.30 -13.99 -3.45
C ALA A 129 -5.46 -14.66 -2.35
N ARG A 130 -4.82 -13.83 -1.52
CA ARG A 130 -4.02 -14.33 -0.41
C ARG A 130 -4.80 -14.25 0.87
N ASP A 131 -5.08 -15.44 1.37
CA ASP A 131 -5.90 -15.66 2.54
C ASP A 131 -5.10 -15.33 3.80
N LEU A 132 -5.56 -14.31 4.53
CA LEU A 132 -5.21 -14.17 5.94
C LEU A 132 -6.24 -14.99 6.74
N ALA A 133 -5.76 -16.02 7.43
CA ALA A 133 -6.60 -16.82 8.32
C ALA A 133 -6.49 -16.28 9.74
N VAL A 134 -7.62 -15.84 10.30
CA VAL A 134 -7.74 -15.41 11.69
C VAL A 134 -8.63 -16.41 12.40
N GLN A 135 -8.10 -17.09 13.41
CA GLN A 135 -8.86 -17.99 14.27
C GLN A 135 -9.23 -17.29 15.57
N ALA A 136 -10.51 -17.31 15.90
CA ALA A 136 -11.04 -16.83 17.16
C ALA A 136 -11.88 -17.91 17.84
N SER A 137 -11.73 -18.07 19.15
CA SER A 137 -12.50 -19.06 19.91
C SER A 137 -13.53 -18.41 20.82
N GLY A 138 -14.64 -19.12 20.99
CA GLY A 138 -15.73 -18.73 21.86
C GLY A 138 -15.30 -18.80 23.32
N SER A 139 -15.39 -17.70 24.06
CA SER A 139 -15.22 -17.73 25.53
C SER A 139 -16.42 -18.43 26.15
N ARG A 140 -16.37 -19.77 26.22
CA ARG A 140 -17.36 -20.57 26.93
C ARG A 140 -17.11 -20.38 28.43
N THR A 141 -17.80 -19.44 29.04
CA THR A 141 -17.95 -19.42 30.49
C THR A 141 -18.70 -20.69 30.87
N ARG A 142 -17.97 -21.78 31.17
CA ARG A 142 -18.56 -22.95 31.82
C ARG A 142 -19.14 -22.44 33.14
N ARG A 143 -20.46 -22.26 33.21
CA ARG A 143 -21.19 -22.36 34.48
C ARG A 143 -21.00 -23.79 34.97
N ALA A 144 -19.92 -24.00 35.72
CA ALA A 144 -19.74 -25.19 36.51
C ALA A 144 -20.68 -25.10 37.71
N GLY A 145 -21.71 -25.97 37.72
CA GLY A 145 -22.37 -26.56 38.89
C GLY A 145 -22.99 -25.64 39.94
N ALA A 146 -24.33 -25.69 40.07
CA ALA A 146 -25.01 -25.89 41.35
C ALA A 146 -26.54 -25.99 41.18
N GLU A 147 -27.06 -27.15 40.79
CA GLU A 147 -28.39 -27.62 41.23
C GLU A 147 -28.22 -29.09 41.63
N ARG A 148 -27.82 -29.34 42.89
CA ARG A 148 -28.67 -29.78 44.00
C ARG A 148 -29.58 -30.96 43.64
N GLY A 149 -29.28 -32.09 44.27
CA GLY A 149 -30.05 -33.33 44.14
C GLY A 149 -31.40 -33.31 44.84
N GLN A 150 -32.23 -34.24 44.38
CA GLN A 150 -33.39 -34.93 44.97
C GLN A 150 -33.96 -35.70 43.77
N ALA A 151 -34.12 -37.01 43.78
CA ALA A 151 -34.99 -37.74 44.67
C ALA A 151 -34.48 -39.18 44.89
N GLY A 152 -34.56 -39.61 46.15
CA GLY A 152 -34.83 -41.01 46.48
C GLY A 152 -36.34 -41.22 46.57
#